data_AF-A0A5C7BC35-F1
#
_entry.id   AF-A0A5C7BC35-F1
#
_cell.length_a   1.000
_cell.length_b   1.000
_cell.length_c   1.000
_cell.angle_alpha   90.00
_cell.angle_beta   90.00
_cell.angle_gamma   90.00
#
_symmetry.space_group_name_H-M   'P 1'
#
loop_
_entity.id
_entity.type
_entity.pdbx_description
1 polymer ?
#
loop_
_entity_poly.entity_id
_entity_poly.type
_entity_poly.pdbx_seq_one_letter_code
_entity_poly.pdbx_strand_id
1 'polypeptide(L)'
;MKKLFFTLLFLGLCISMNAQDQPKIGDILEINEPYGQQYQYVKLPKLNILKKRGVVNNYKSVYGNKVVVEDIKTKKNGTTYVTLKKEDGSNFFGFLSTIKASYEKAIDAGELSISK
;
A
#
# COMPACT_ATOMS: atom_id res chain seq x y z
N MET A 1 -27.65 -24.92 -41.18
CA MET A 1 -26.92 -23.73 -40.70
C MET A 1 -27.36 -23.33 -39.27
N LYS A 2 -27.27 -24.23 -38.28
CA LYS A 2 -27.62 -23.90 -36.87
C LYS A 2 -26.53 -24.30 -35.86
N LYS A 3 -25.50 -25.03 -36.29
CA LYS A 3 -24.39 -25.47 -35.43
C LYS A 3 -23.25 -24.45 -35.31
N LEU A 4 -23.25 -23.41 -36.15
CA LEU A 4 -22.25 -22.32 -36.13
C LEU A 4 -22.56 -21.24 -35.09
N PHE A 5 -23.78 -21.16 -34.58
CA PHE A 5 -24.15 -20.19 -33.53
C PHE A 5 -23.79 -20.65 -32.12
N PHE A 6 -23.51 -21.94 -31.91
CA PHE A 6 -23.15 -22.46 -30.58
C PHE A 6 -21.65 -22.34 -30.27
N THR A 7 -20.81 -22.08 -31.28
CA THR A 7 -19.35 -21.95 -31.12
C THR A 7 -18.92 -20.54 -30.70
N LEU A 8 -19.82 -19.55 -30.74
CA LEU A 8 -19.54 -18.16 -30.37
C LEU A 8 -19.63 -17.91 -28.85
N LEU A 9 -19.97 -18.93 -28.05
CA LEU A 9 -20.23 -18.79 -26.61
C LEU A 9 -18.96 -18.89 -25.74
N PHE A 10 -17.79 -19.21 -26.30
CA PHE A 10 -16.63 -19.65 -25.50
C PHE A 10 -15.38 -18.75 -25.54
N LEU A 11 -15.40 -17.60 -26.23
CA LEU A 11 -14.17 -16.85 -26.54
C LEU A 11 -13.90 -15.59 -25.67
N GLY A 12 -14.72 -15.30 -24.66
CA GLY A 12 -14.71 -13.98 -24.00
C GLY A 12 -14.17 -13.89 -22.57
N LEU A 13 -13.73 -14.99 -21.94
CA LEU A 13 -13.28 -14.97 -20.54
C LEU A 13 -11.74 -14.92 -20.44
N CYS A 14 -11.16 -13.79 -20.85
CA CYS A 14 -9.82 -13.42 -20.39
C CYS A 14 -9.95 -12.90 -18.96
N ILE A 15 -9.89 -13.80 -17.99
CA ILE A 15 -9.73 -13.44 -16.59
C ILE A 15 -8.29 -12.93 -16.47
N SER A 16 -8.09 -11.63 -16.43
CA SER A 16 -6.78 -11.03 -16.11
C SER A 16 -6.42 -11.43 -14.68
N MET A 17 -5.67 -12.51 -14.52
CA MET A 17 -5.05 -12.86 -13.26
C MET A 17 -3.96 -11.81 -13.00
N ASN A 18 -4.30 -10.77 -12.23
CA ASN A 18 -3.28 -9.89 -11.66
C ASN A 18 -2.49 -10.73 -10.66
N ALA A 19 -1.33 -11.23 -11.07
CA ALA A 19 -0.34 -11.75 -10.15
C ALA A 19 0.27 -10.54 -9.44
N GLN A 20 -0.34 -10.09 -8.34
CA GLN A 20 0.25 -9.11 -7.46
C GLN A 20 1.41 -9.79 -6.74
N ASP A 21 2.63 -9.30 -6.94
CA ASP A 21 3.81 -9.84 -6.26
C ASP A 21 3.61 -9.73 -4.74
N GLN A 22 3.80 -10.86 -4.05
CA GLN A 22 3.73 -10.88 -2.59
C GLN A 22 4.91 -10.09 -2.01
N PRO A 23 4.67 -9.29 -0.96
CA PRO A 23 5.75 -8.55 -0.33
C PRO A 23 6.77 -9.50 0.29
N LYS A 24 8.03 -9.09 0.32
CA LYS A 24 9.11 -9.76 1.03
C LYS A 24 9.72 -8.82 2.06
N ILE A 25 10.24 -9.40 3.14
CA ILE A 25 10.98 -8.64 4.14
C ILE A 25 12.25 -8.10 3.47
N GLY A 26 12.51 -6.81 3.63
CA GLY A 26 13.61 -6.10 2.98
C GLY A 26 13.22 -5.37 1.70
N ASP A 27 11.99 -5.55 1.17
CA ASP A 27 11.55 -4.81 -0.01
C ASP A 27 11.48 -3.30 0.28
N ILE A 28 11.94 -2.51 -0.69
CA ILE A 28 11.89 -1.05 -0.63
C ILE A 28 10.63 -0.57 -1.37
N LEU A 29 9.80 0.16 -0.65
CA LEU A 29 8.59 0.79 -1.16
C LEU A 29 8.71 2.30 -1.02
N GLU A 30 7.90 3.03 -1.77
CA GLU A 30 7.77 4.48 -1.64
C GLU A 30 6.35 4.84 -1.20
N ILE A 31 6.25 5.73 -0.21
CA ILE A 31 4.96 6.29 0.22
C ILE A 31 4.61 7.47 -0.68
N ASN A 32 3.55 7.31 -1.47
CA ASN A 32 3.07 8.35 -2.35
C ASN A 32 2.11 9.30 -1.62
N GLU A 33 1.78 10.42 -2.27
CA GLU A 33 0.68 11.28 -1.82
C GLU A 33 -0.66 10.52 -1.89
N PRO A 34 -1.54 10.61 -0.88
CA PRO A 34 -2.84 9.95 -0.96
C PRO A 34 -3.69 10.63 -2.04
N TYR A 35 -4.47 9.85 -2.78
CA TYR A 35 -5.40 10.39 -3.77
C TYR A 35 -6.44 11.35 -3.15
N GLY A 36 -6.79 11.14 -1.88
CA GLY A 36 -7.71 12.00 -1.11
C GLY A 36 -7.00 12.81 -0.03
N GLN A 37 -7.77 13.45 0.86
CA GLN A 37 -7.21 14.26 1.96
C GLN A 37 -6.45 13.45 3.02
N GLN A 38 -6.63 12.13 3.06
CA GLN A 38 -6.03 11.25 4.06
C GLN A 38 -5.76 9.85 3.48
N TYR A 39 -4.76 9.18 4.02
CA TYR A 39 -4.49 7.77 3.72
C TYR A 39 -5.60 6.86 4.25
N GLN A 40 -6.02 5.92 3.41
CA GLN A 40 -7.00 4.88 3.70
C GLN A 40 -6.34 3.56 4.07
N TYR A 41 -5.22 3.22 3.41
CA TYR A 41 -4.61 1.89 3.49
C TYR A 41 -3.23 1.90 4.13
N VAL A 42 -2.55 3.05 4.18
CA VAL A 42 -1.40 3.32 5.04
C VAL A 42 -1.86 3.94 6.36
N LYS A 43 -1.61 3.25 7.49
CA LYS A 43 -2.07 3.69 8.80
C LYS A 43 -1.15 4.75 9.40
N LEU A 44 -1.55 6.00 9.27
CA LEU A 44 -0.91 7.15 9.90
C LEU A 44 -1.76 7.71 11.06
N PRO A 45 -1.14 8.39 12.03
CA PRO A 45 -1.88 9.12 13.06
C PRO A 45 -2.81 10.18 12.44
N LYS A 46 -3.96 10.42 13.07
CA LYS A 46 -4.89 11.49 12.65
C LYS A 46 -4.21 12.86 12.74
N LEU A 47 -4.57 13.79 11.85
CA LEU A 47 -4.02 15.15 11.83
C LEU A 47 -4.08 15.85 13.19
N ASN A 48 -5.17 15.69 13.96
CA ASN A 48 -5.28 16.28 15.30
C ASN A 48 -4.23 15.73 16.29
N ILE A 49 -3.82 14.47 16.16
CA ILE A 49 -2.77 13.88 16.99
C ILE A 49 -1.41 14.46 16.59
N LEU A 50 -1.16 14.56 15.28
CA LEU A 50 0.05 15.18 14.75
C LEU A 50 0.19 16.64 15.21
N LYS A 51 -0.89 17.42 15.10
CA LYS A 51 -0.93 18.83 15.53
C LYS A 51 -0.67 18.98 17.04
N LYS A 52 -1.29 18.13 17.87
CA LYS A 52 -1.06 18.10 19.33
C LYS A 52 0.38 17.73 19.69
N ARG A 53 1.09 17.02 18.82
CA ARG A 53 2.52 16.66 18.98
C ARG A 53 3.47 17.64 18.29
N GLY A 54 2.98 18.80 17.84
CA GLY A 54 3.80 19.85 17.23
C GLY A 54 4.23 19.58 15.78
N VAL A 55 3.63 18.60 15.11
CA VAL A 55 3.93 18.31 13.70
C VAL A 55 3.20 19.32 12.82
N VAL A 56 3.96 20.21 12.18
CA VAL A 56 3.42 21.32 11.36
C VAL A 56 3.10 20.88 9.92
N ASN A 57 3.91 19.96 9.38
CA ASN A 57 3.85 19.57 7.97
C ASN A 57 2.79 18.49 7.66
N ASN A 58 1.89 18.19 8.60
CA ASN A 58 0.84 17.16 8.47
C ASN A 58 1.40 15.86 7.86
N TYR A 59 0.79 15.37 6.77
CA TYR A 59 1.26 14.19 6.03
C TYR A 59 2.33 14.50 4.97
N LYS A 60 2.60 15.77 4.65
CA LYS A 60 3.57 16.12 3.61
C LYS A 60 4.98 15.62 3.94
N SER A 61 5.30 15.44 5.21
CA SER A 61 6.59 14.88 5.65
C SER A 61 6.78 13.40 5.32
N VAL A 62 5.74 12.70 4.84
CA VAL A 62 5.84 11.28 4.45
C VAL A 62 5.78 11.04 2.96
N TYR A 63 5.50 12.06 2.14
CA TYR A 63 5.43 11.92 0.70
C TYR A 63 6.83 11.68 0.12
N GLY A 64 6.95 10.68 -0.76
CA GLY A 64 8.20 10.26 -1.38
C GLY A 64 9.17 9.55 -0.43
N ASN A 65 8.77 9.24 0.81
CA ASN A 65 9.65 8.54 1.72
C ASN A 65 9.83 7.09 1.27
N LYS A 66 11.09 6.70 1.08
CA LYS A 66 11.48 5.30 0.91
C LYS A 66 11.39 4.56 2.24
N VAL A 67 10.75 3.41 2.21
CA VAL A 67 10.48 2.58 3.38
C VAL A 67 10.77 1.13 3.09
N VAL A 68 11.27 0.43 4.09
CA VAL A 68 11.61 -1.00 4.02
C VAL A 68 10.54 -1.81 4.73
N VAL A 69 10.16 -2.93 4.13
CA VAL A 69 9.29 -3.94 4.76
C VAL A 69 10.05 -4.65 5.87
N GLU A 70 9.66 -4.42 7.11
CA GLU A 70 10.27 -5.03 8.30
C GLU A 70 9.56 -6.33 8.69
N ASP A 71 8.24 -6.38 8.55
CA ASP A 71 7.43 -7.53 8.96
C ASP A 71 6.18 -7.66 8.09
N ILE A 72 5.71 -8.90 7.91
CA ILE A 72 4.57 -9.25 7.07
C ILE A 72 3.59 -10.10 7.87
N LYS A 73 2.34 -9.66 7.92
CA LYS A 73 1.25 -10.37 8.59
C LYS A 73 0.07 -10.57 7.66
N THR A 74 -0.16 -11.82 7.28
CA THR A 74 -1.35 -12.24 6.54
C THR A 74 -2.45 -12.62 7.53
N LYS A 75 -3.62 -12.00 7.39
CA LYS A 75 -4.80 -12.34 8.19
C LYS A 75 -5.49 -13.58 7.62
N LYS A 76 -6.33 -14.22 8.44
CA LYS A 76 -7.16 -15.37 8.06
C LYS A 76 -8.07 -15.13 6.84
N ASN A 77 -8.43 -13.88 6.58
CA ASN A 77 -9.26 -13.48 5.44
C ASN A 77 -8.44 -13.24 4.15
N GLY A 78 -7.15 -13.58 4.14
CA GLY A 78 -6.25 -13.39 3.00
C GLY A 78 -5.63 -11.99 2.90
N THR A 79 -6.04 -11.01 3.71
CA THR A 79 -5.46 -9.66 3.64
C THR A 79 -4.04 -9.62 4.21
N THR A 80 -3.08 -9.17 3.41
CA THR A 80 -1.68 -9.00 3.79
C THR A 80 -1.42 -7.59 4.32
N TYR A 81 -0.86 -7.50 5.53
CA TYR A 81 -0.38 -6.26 6.13
C TYR A 81 1.13 -6.26 6.22
N VAL A 82 1.74 -5.12 5.91
CA VAL A 82 3.18 -4.89 6.05
C VAL A 82 3.44 -3.88 7.15
N THR A 83 4.48 -4.11 7.93
CA THR A 83 5.08 -3.12 8.83
C THR A 83 6.25 -2.48 8.10
N LEU A 84 6.25 -1.15 8.04
CA LEU A 84 7.20 -0.37 7.25
C LEU A 84 8.00 0.53 8.18
N LYS A 85 9.30 0.63 7.91
CA LYS A 85 10.25 1.53 8.57
C LYS A 85 10.89 2.42 7.50
N LYS A 86 11.24 3.67 7.82
CA LYS A 86 12.00 4.48 6.86
C LYS A 86 13.35 3.84 6.54
N GLU A 87 13.73 3.86 5.27
CA GLU A 87 15.02 3.34 4.80
C GLU A 87 16.20 4.05 5.50
N ASP A 88 16.06 5.37 5.70
CA ASP A 88 17.04 6.20 6.40
C ASP A 88 17.14 5.94 7.93
N GLY A 89 16.30 5.06 8.47
CA GLY A 89 16.27 4.71 9.89
C GLY A 89 15.64 5.77 10.81
N SER A 90 15.24 6.93 10.29
CA SER A 90 14.59 7.98 11.07
C SER A 90 13.13 7.66 11.38
N ASN A 91 12.58 8.32 12.40
CA ASN A 91 11.18 8.14 12.78
C ASN A 91 10.23 8.93 11.86
N PHE A 92 9.10 8.34 11.50
CA PHE A 92 7.96 9.07 10.96
C PHE A 92 7.48 10.12 11.97
N PHE A 93 7.28 11.35 11.49
CA PHE A 93 6.83 12.49 12.31
C PHE A 93 7.69 12.75 13.56
N GLY A 94 8.93 12.26 13.59
CA GLY A 94 9.86 12.39 14.72
C GLY A 94 9.64 11.44 15.90
N PHE A 95 8.53 10.70 15.96
CA PHE A 95 8.21 9.86 17.14
C PHE A 95 7.73 8.44 16.83
N LEU A 96 7.36 8.16 15.58
CA LEU A 96 6.80 6.87 15.18
C LEU A 96 7.84 6.11 14.38
N SER A 97 8.40 5.03 14.93
CA SER A 97 9.45 4.26 14.27
C SER A 97 8.94 3.45 13.07
N THR A 98 7.72 2.93 13.18
CA THR A 98 7.13 2.03 12.18
C THR A 98 5.68 2.41 11.89
N ILE A 99 5.24 2.21 10.66
CA ILE A 99 3.84 2.32 10.26
C ILE A 99 3.34 0.98 9.71
N LYS A 100 2.02 0.80 9.64
CA LYS A 100 1.41 -0.41 9.07
C LYS A 100 0.63 -0.05 7.82
N ALA A 101 0.70 -0.87 6.79
CA ALA A 101 -0.12 -0.70 5.59
C ALA A 101 -0.79 -2.01 5.18
N SER A 102 -1.97 -1.91 4.56
CA SER A 102 -2.58 -3.03 3.83
C SER A 102 -1.92 -3.12 2.47
N TYR A 103 -1.03 -4.09 2.25
CA TYR A 103 -0.12 -4.09 1.10
C TYR A 103 -0.85 -3.95 -0.23
N GLU A 104 -1.69 -4.94 -0.58
CA GLU A 104 -2.41 -4.98 -1.86
C GLU A 104 -3.24 -3.70 -2.07
N LYS A 105 -4.07 -3.36 -1.08
CA LYS A 105 -4.95 -2.18 -1.19
C LYS A 105 -4.19 -0.86 -1.27
N ALA A 106 -3.04 -0.74 -0.61
CA ALA A 106 -2.23 0.48 -0.66
C ALA A 106 -1.53 0.64 -2.01
N ILE A 107 -1.07 -0.46 -2.61
CA ILE A 107 -0.56 -0.46 -4.00
C ILE A 107 -1.70 -0.11 -4.97
N ASP A 108 -2.85 -0.76 -4.84
CA ASP A 108 -4.01 -0.55 -5.73
C ASP A 108 -4.55 0.89 -5.64
N ALA A 109 -4.54 1.48 -4.45
CA ALA A 109 -4.95 2.88 -4.24
C ALA A 109 -3.86 3.90 -4.62
N GLY A 110 -2.67 3.44 -5.00
CA GLY A 110 -1.52 4.29 -5.32
C GLY A 110 -0.87 4.96 -4.12
N GLU A 111 -1.24 4.59 -2.87
CA GLU A 111 -0.63 5.13 -1.65
C GLU A 111 0.78 4.58 -1.41
N LEU A 112 1.06 3.39 -1.93
CA LEU A 112 2.38 2.79 -1.99
C LEU A 112 2.75 2.48 -3.43
N SER A 113 4.05 2.53 -3.72
CA SER A 113 4.61 1.99 -4.96
C SER A 113 5.87 1.18 -4.66
N ILE A 114 6.17 0.21 -5.51
CA ILE A 114 7.39 -0.59 -5.40
C ILE A 114 8.53 0.25 -5.98
N SER A 115 9.49 0.64 -5.13
CA SER A 115 10.69 1.32 -5.60
C SER A 115 11.63 0.26 -6.17
N LYS A 116 11.87 0.30 -7.48
CA LYS A 116 12.90 -0.52 -8.12
C LYS A 116 14.30 -0.01 -7.83
#